data_AF-A0A6A4XU36-F1
#
_entry.id   AF-A0A6A4XU36-F1
#
_cell.length_a   1.000
_cell.length_b   1.000
_cell.length_c   1.000
_cell.angle_alpha   90.00
_cell.angle_beta   90.00
_cell.angle_gamma   90.00
#
_symmetry.space_group_name_H-M   'P 1'
#
loop_
_entity.id
_entity.type
_entity.pdbx_description
1 polymer ?
#
loop_
_entity_poly.entity_id
_entity_poly.type
_entity_poly.pdbx_seq_one_letter_code
_entity_poly.pdbx_strand_id
1 'polypeptide(L)'
;TPAATPPATPVPTTSTTPAVTATTHTEQCSTLEPDTDYSGHDLEWTSQSSPGLCCADCEATQGCMGFVWTGYLGGTCWLKSSHFQSADRRVYVGAVAGALQTTTTNKCTPLESNVDYPGNDLASTNQVSADFCCADCDATVGCTAYVWTSLNNGTCWLKHSLGPKTVSPGASAGSVQPQNDLCTPVEANVDYVGNDLTSTQRPSVNDCCSDCDKTVGCNAYVWTNYNGGTCWLKSSQGDKVYVAGAFAASMVRQRCNAFEDSVDYVGHDLTSTSQMDASLCCNDCQNTPGCKLFVWTNFNGGTCWYKYFRLERRQLH
;
A
#
# COMPACT_ATOMS: atom_id res chain seq x y z
N THR A 1 -45.85 -10.43 84.42
CA THR A 1 -44.62 -10.69 83.66
C THR A 1 -44.93 -10.54 82.18
N PRO A 2 -44.43 -9.49 81.50
CA PRO A 2 -44.71 -9.28 80.09
C PRO A 2 -43.92 -10.26 79.22
N ALA A 3 -44.57 -10.74 78.16
CA ALA A 3 -44.02 -11.69 77.20
C ALA A 3 -42.96 -11.04 76.29
N ALA A 4 -41.95 -11.83 75.95
CA ALA A 4 -40.75 -11.43 75.21
C ALA A 4 -41.01 -11.16 73.72
N THR A 5 -40.35 -10.12 73.22
CA THR A 5 -40.30 -9.65 71.83
C THR A 5 -39.70 -10.69 70.88
N PRO A 6 -40.22 -10.86 69.64
CA PRO A 6 -39.65 -11.77 68.65
C PRO A 6 -38.30 -11.24 68.07
N PRO A 7 -37.40 -12.14 67.63
CA PRO A 7 -36.08 -11.78 67.13
C PRO A 7 -36.13 -11.11 65.74
N ALA A 8 -35.20 -10.19 65.50
CA ALA A 8 -35.06 -9.44 64.25
C ALA A 8 -34.60 -10.31 63.07
N THR A 9 -35.18 -10.05 61.90
CA THR A 9 -34.85 -10.65 60.61
C THR A 9 -33.42 -10.26 60.16
N PRO A 10 -32.60 -11.19 59.62
CA PRO A 10 -31.27 -10.85 59.13
C PRO A 10 -31.31 -9.98 57.87
N VAL A 11 -30.44 -8.97 57.83
CA VAL A 11 -30.22 -8.06 56.70
C VAL A 11 -29.47 -8.80 55.57
N PRO A 12 -29.78 -8.59 54.28
CA PRO A 12 -29.04 -9.21 53.18
C PRO A 12 -27.63 -8.64 53.09
N THR A 13 -26.62 -9.51 53.20
CA THR A 13 -25.22 -9.19 52.92
C THR A 13 -25.03 -8.83 51.43
N THR A 14 -24.56 -7.62 51.16
CA THR A 14 -24.07 -7.19 49.84
C THR A 14 -22.82 -7.99 49.47
N SER A 15 -22.95 -8.87 48.48
CA SER A 15 -21.82 -9.53 47.83
C SER A 15 -21.10 -8.50 46.96
N THR A 16 -19.87 -8.14 47.34
CA THR A 16 -18.98 -7.30 46.53
C THR A 16 -18.53 -8.07 45.29
N THR A 17 -19.12 -7.75 44.14
CA THR A 17 -18.62 -8.14 42.82
C THR A 17 -17.25 -7.48 42.58
N PRO A 18 -16.23 -8.18 42.06
CA PRO A 18 -14.97 -7.56 41.69
C PRO A 18 -15.21 -6.53 40.59
N ALA A 19 -14.65 -5.33 40.76
CA ALA A 19 -14.60 -4.33 39.71
C ALA A 19 -13.85 -4.92 38.51
N VAL A 20 -14.57 -5.14 37.40
CA VAL A 20 -13.94 -5.39 36.11
C VAL A 20 -13.24 -4.10 35.75
N THR A 21 -11.91 -4.13 35.82
CA THR A 21 -11.04 -3.06 35.36
C THR A 21 -11.41 -2.77 33.90
N ALA A 22 -12.02 -1.61 33.65
CA ALA A 22 -12.18 -1.11 32.29
C ALA A 22 -10.78 -0.80 31.76
N THR A 23 -10.20 -1.74 31.02
CA THR A 23 -9.05 -1.48 30.18
C THR A 23 -9.48 -0.46 29.13
N THR A 24 -8.98 0.76 29.27
CA THR A 24 -9.13 1.84 28.29
C THR A 24 -8.41 1.45 27.00
N HIS A 25 -9.09 0.73 26.12
CA HIS A 25 -8.72 0.49 24.71
C HIS A 25 -9.23 1.65 23.85
N THR A 26 -8.76 2.87 24.10
CA THR A 26 -9.28 4.09 23.45
C THR A 26 -8.31 4.73 22.45
N GLU A 27 -7.16 4.12 22.16
CA GLU A 27 -6.22 4.68 21.16
C GLU A 27 -6.46 4.22 19.72
N GLN A 28 -7.32 3.21 19.52
CA GLN A 28 -7.47 2.56 18.22
C GLN A 28 -8.74 2.96 17.46
N CYS A 29 -9.68 3.68 18.09
CA CYS A 29 -10.86 4.22 17.43
C CYS A 29 -10.84 5.74 17.30
N SER A 30 -11.49 6.24 16.26
CA SER A 30 -11.74 7.65 16.04
C SER A 30 -12.61 8.20 17.16
N THR A 31 -12.61 9.52 17.28
CA THR A 31 -13.63 10.22 18.06
C THR A 31 -15.03 9.78 17.58
N LEU A 32 -15.92 9.48 18.52
CA LEU A 32 -17.29 9.11 18.21
C LEU A 32 -18.05 10.29 17.61
N GLU A 33 -18.84 10.00 16.59
CA GLU A 33 -19.59 10.96 15.80
C GLU A 33 -21.08 10.83 16.12
N PRO A 34 -21.66 11.76 16.92
CA PRO A 34 -23.08 11.72 17.23
C PRO A 34 -23.93 12.05 15.99
N ASP A 35 -25.16 11.55 16.02
CA ASP A 35 -26.20 11.72 14.99
C ASP A 35 -25.73 11.35 13.57
N THR A 36 -24.81 10.39 13.48
CA THR A 36 -24.16 9.98 12.23
C THR A 36 -24.38 8.50 11.96
N ASP A 37 -24.78 8.19 10.74
CA ASP A 37 -24.86 6.85 10.17
C ASP A 37 -23.94 6.75 8.95
N TYR A 38 -23.23 5.63 8.84
CA TYR A 38 -22.47 5.27 7.64
C TYR A 38 -23.35 4.32 6.83
N SER A 39 -23.99 4.79 5.76
CA SER A 39 -24.98 3.96 5.08
C SER A 39 -24.36 2.81 4.30
N GLY A 40 -24.81 1.58 4.55
CA GLY A 40 -24.35 0.37 3.88
C GLY A 40 -23.08 -0.23 4.50
N HIS A 41 -22.40 -1.09 3.73
CA HIS A 41 -21.15 -1.79 4.13
C HIS A 41 -21.26 -2.63 5.41
N ASP A 42 -22.48 -3.03 5.81
CA ASP A 42 -22.73 -3.82 7.01
C ASP A 42 -22.13 -5.24 6.88
N LEU A 43 -21.32 -5.60 7.88
CA LEU A 43 -20.71 -6.93 8.03
C LEU A 43 -21.63 -7.84 8.84
N GLU A 44 -21.85 -7.43 10.07
CA GLU A 44 -22.65 -8.11 11.07
C GLU A 44 -23.07 -7.11 12.15
N TRP A 45 -23.75 -7.60 13.18
CA TRP A 45 -24.14 -6.77 14.30
C TRP A 45 -23.89 -7.46 15.63
N THR A 46 -23.58 -6.66 16.64
CA THR A 46 -23.45 -7.07 18.04
C THR A 46 -24.37 -6.22 18.91
N SER A 47 -24.55 -6.61 20.18
CA SER A 47 -25.32 -5.83 21.14
C SER A 47 -24.42 -5.24 22.21
N GLN A 48 -24.52 -3.93 22.39
CA GLN A 48 -23.73 -3.20 23.39
C GLN A 48 -24.56 -2.11 24.06
N SER A 49 -24.36 -1.95 25.36
CA SER A 49 -25.10 -0.97 26.18
C SER A 49 -24.70 0.48 25.92
N SER A 50 -23.61 0.73 25.19
CA SER A 50 -23.15 2.08 24.86
C SER A 50 -22.30 2.08 23.58
N PRO A 51 -22.27 3.19 22.83
CA PRO A 51 -21.53 3.27 21.57
C PRO A 51 -20.02 3.08 21.70
N GLY A 52 -19.43 3.47 22.84
CA GLY A 52 -17.99 3.31 23.07
C GLY A 52 -17.52 1.86 23.15
N LEU A 53 -18.43 0.91 23.39
CA LEU A 53 -18.11 -0.51 23.46
C LEU A 53 -18.06 -1.18 22.08
N CYS A 54 -18.69 -0.59 21.06
CA CYS A 54 -18.67 -1.13 19.70
C CYS A 54 -17.27 -1.13 19.07
N CYS A 55 -16.35 -0.31 19.58
CA CYS A 55 -14.97 -0.29 19.10
C CYS A 55 -14.28 -1.64 19.31
N ALA A 56 -14.41 -2.22 20.51
CA ALA A 56 -13.80 -3.52 20.83
C ALA A 56 -14.42 -4.65 19.99
N ASP A 57 -15.73 -4.60 19.76
CA ASP A 57 -16.41 -5.56 18.87
C ASP A 57 -15.88 -5.45 17.44
N CYS A 58 -15.67 -4.23 16.97
CA CYS A 58 -15.08 -3.98 15.66
C CYS A 58 -13.63 -4.48 15.59
N GLU A 59 -12.78 -4.21 16.58
CA GLU A 59 -11.40 -4.73 16.63
C GLU A 59 -11.33 -6.26 16.59
N ALA A 60 -12.28 -6.92 17.25
CA ALA A 60 -12.36 -8.38 17.29
C ALA A 60 -12.93 -8.99 15.99
N THR A 61 -13.54 -8.18 15.13
CA THR A 61 -14.24 -8.63 13.93
C THR A 61 -13.32 -8.49 12.72
N GLN A 62 -13.00 -9.63 12.09
CA GLN A 62 -12.18 -9.62 10.89
C GLN A 62 -12.84 -8.78 9.80
N GLY A 63 -12.13 -7.74 9.36
CA GLY A 63 -12.60 -6.82 8.33
C GLY A 63 -13.45 -5.66 8.85
N CYS A 64 -13.76 -5.57 10.14
CA CYS A 64 -14.43 -4.37 10.61
C CYS A 64 -13.47 -3.17 10.56
N MET A 65 -13.89 -2.09 9.91
CA MET A 65 -13.17 -0.82 9.81
C MET A 65 -13.86 0.29 10.62
N GLY A 66 -15.09 0.05 11.05
CA GLY A 66 -15.82 0.89 12.01
C GLY A 66 -17.25 0.41 12.22
N PHE A 67 -18.05 1.22 12.88
CA PHE A 67 -19.36 0.81 13.37
C PHE A 67 -20.32 2.00 13.42
N VAL A 68 -21.61 1.68 13.43
CA VAL A 68 -22.67 2.61 13.83
C VAL A 68 -23.43 1.98 14.97
N TRP A 69 -23.53 2.66 16.11
CA TRP A 69 -24.37 2.22 17.21
C TRP A 69 -25.74 2.90 17.12
N THR A 70 -26.81 2.14 17.35
CA THR A 70 -28.16 2.69 17.49
C THR A 70 -28.85 2.14 18.74
N GLY A 71 -29.87 2.84 19.24
CA GLY A 71 -30.70 2.38 20.36
C GLY A 71 -31.60 1.16 20.03
N TYR A 72 -31.45 0.55 18.86
CA TYR A 72 -32.21 -0.62 18.46
C TYR A 72 -31.97 -1.79 19.43
N LEU A 73 -33.05 -2.45 19.87
CA LEU A 73 -33.03 -3.56 20.84
C LEU A 73 -32.25 -3.28 22.15
N GLY A 74 -32.20 -2.02 22.60
CA GLY A 74 -31.47 -1.64 23.80
C GLY A 74 -29.98 -1.36 23.57
N GLY A 75 -29.54 -1.36 22.31
CA GLY A 75 -28.19 -1.02 21.89
C GLY A 75 -27.63 -2.04 20.89
N THR A 76 -27.52 -1.65 19.63
CA THR A 76 -26.99 -2.50 18.55
C THR A 76 -25.81 -1.80 17.89
N CYS A 77 -24.68 -2.49 17.77
CA CYS A 77 -23.53 -2.07 16.96
C CYS A 77 -23.65 -2.71 15.58
N TRP A 78 -23.82 -1.89 14.55
CA TRP A 78 -23.79 -2.31 13.16
C TRP A 78 -22.34 -2.19 12.67
N LEU A 79 -21.62 -3.31 12.63
CA LEU A 79 -20.21 -3.38 12.25
C LEU A 79 -20.05 -3.25 10.74
N LYS A 80 -19.05 -2.51 10.28
CA LYS A 80 -18.92 -2.09 8.88
C LYS A 80 -17.54 -2.33 8.30
N SER A 81 -17.53 -2.64 7.01
CA SER A 81 -16.38 -3.15 6.26
C SER A 81 -15.48 -2.09 5.60
N SER A 82 -15.89 -0.83 5.54
CA SER A 82 -15.28 0.14 4.63
C SER A 82 -14.55 1.31 5.28
N HIS A 83 -13.64 1.91 4.49
CA HIS A 83 -13.01 3.19 4.76
C HIS A 83 -14.08 4.29 4.55
N PHE A 84 -14.74 4.74 5.61
CA PHE A 84 -15.90 5.66 5.53
C PHE A 84 -15.56 6.93 4.76
N GLN A 85 -16.03 7.03 3.51
CA GLN A 85 -15.87 8.24 2.72
C GLN A 85 -16.97 9.25 3.10
N SER A 86 -16.74 10.51 2.75
CA SER A 86 -17.70 11.59 3.00
C SER A 86 -19.09 11.32 2.42
N ALA A 87 -19.15 10.54 1.32
CA ALA A 87 -20.39 10.20 0.63
C ALA A 87 -21.27 9.20 1.39
N ASP A 88 -20.69 8.42 2.31
CA ASP A 88 -21.41 7.38 3.05
C ASP A 88 -22.06 7.92 4.33
N ARG A 89 -21.70 9.16 4.72
CA ARG A 89 -22.15 9.79 5.96
C ARG A 89 -23.54 10.39 5.79
N ARG A 90 -24.48 9.92 6.61
CA ARG A 90 -25.84 10.42 6.72
C ARG A 90 -26.11 10.94 8.12
N VAL A 91 -26.91 11.99 8.21
CA VAL A 91 -27.44 12.44 9.50
C VAL A 91 -28.54 11.47 9.93
N TYR A 92 -28.35 10.80 11.06
CA TYR A 92 -29.35 9.93 11.68
C TYR A 92 -29.39 10.22 13.18
N VAL A 93 -30.44 10.91 13.62
CA VAL A 93 -30.57 11.34 15.02
C VAL A 93 -30.60 10.13 15.96
N GLY A 94 -29.70 10.11 16.94
CA GLY A 94 -29.55 9.03 17.91
C GLY A 94 -28.65 7.87 17.47
N ALA A 95 -28.11 7.89 16.25
CA ALA A 95 -27.01 7.02 15.87
C ALA A 95 -25.68 7.61 16.34
N VAL A 96 -24.70 6.76 16.65
CA VAL A 96 -23.34 7.18 17.00
C VAL A 96 -22.36 6.34 16.21
N ALA A 97 -21.60 6.98 15.33
CA ALA A 97 -20.62 6.30 14.49
C ALA A 97 -19.21 6.38 15.07
N GLY A 98 -18.37 5.41 14.73
CA GLY A 98 -16.94 5.40 15.04
C GLY A 98 -16.19 4.54 14.04
N ALA A 99 -14.89 4.79 13.88
CA ALA A 99 -14.04 4.06 12.95
C ALA A 99 -12.75 3.62 13.63
N LEU A 100 -12.13 2.53 13.17
CA LEU A 100 -10.77 2.22 13.58
C LEU A 100 -9.81 3.27 12.99
N GLN A 101 -8.95 3.85 13.83
CA GLN A 101 -7.84 4.67 13.39
C GLN A 101 -6.77 3.78 12.78
N THR A 102 -6.90 3.48 11.49
CA THR A 102 -5.80 2.89 10.74
C THR A 102 -4.80 4.00 10.41
N THR A 103 -3.59 3.92 10.96
CA THR A 103 -2.47 4.81 10.60
C THR A 103 -1.87 4.46 9.22
N THR A 104 -2.59 3.69 8.41
CA THR A 104 -2.14 3.27 7.10
C THR A 104 -2.40 4.38 6.10
N THR A 105 -1.33 4.94 5.55
CA THR A 105 -1.34 5.58 4.24
C THR A 105 -2.16 4.69 3.30
N ASN A 106 -3.33 5.16 2.89
CA ASN A 106 -4.28 4.34 2.16
C ASN A 106 -3.65 3.96 0.81
N LYS A 107 -3.10 2.74 0.73
CA LYS A 107 -2.36 2.24 -0.43
C LYS A 107 -3.27 1.93 -1.60
N CYS A 108 -4.59 2.00 -1.44
CA CYS A 108 -5.54 1.60 -2.45
C CYS A 108 -6.33 2.79 -3.00
N THR A 109 -6.68 2.70 -4.27
CA THR A 109 -7.60 3.66 -4.88
C THR A 109 -9.00 3.50 -4.30
N PRO A 110 -9.84 4.55 -4.38
CA PRO A 110 -11.27 4.41 -4.19
C PRO A 110 -11.83 3.31 -5.10
N LEU A 111 -12.80 2.56 -4.58
CA LEU A 111 -13.48 1.51 -5.34
C LEU A 111 -14.30 2.09 -6.49
N GLU A 112 -14.15 1.49 -7.67
CA GLU A 112 -14.93 1.78 -8.86
C GLU A 112 -16.10 0.80 -8.97
N SER A 113 -17.32 1.30 -8.77
CA SER A 113 -18.53 0.48 -8.87
C SER A 113 -18.90 0.15 -10.31
N ASN A 114 -19.41 -1.07 -10.51
CA ASN A 114 -19.81 -1.64 -11.79
C ASN A 114 -18.67 -1.72 -12.82
N VAL A 115 -17.46 -1.98 -12.35
CA VAL A 115 -16.24 -2.00 -13.17
C VAL A 115 -15.54 -3.35 -13.04
N ASP A 116 -15.06 -3.85 -14.17
CA ASP A 116 -14.17 -5.00 -14.26
C ASP A 116 -12.96 -4.67 -15.15
N TYR A 117 -11.84 -5.32 -14.87
CA TYR A 117 -10.59 -5.28 -15.63
C TYR A 117 -10.27 -6.70 -16.11
N PRO A 118 -10.81 -7.15 -17.26
CA PRO A 118 -10.73 -8.55 -17.64
C PRO A 118 -9.29 -9.05 -17.85
N GLY A 119 -9.01 -10.26 -17.39
CA GLY A 119 -7.70 -10.91 -17.49
C GLY A 119 -6.71 -10.44 -16.43
N ASN A 120 -5.43 -10.75 -16.67
CA ASN A 120 -4.30 -10.48 -15.76
C ASN A 120 -4.48 -11.06 -14.35
N ASP A 121 -5.35 -12.06 -14.18
CA ASP A 121 -5.60 -12.73 -12.91
C ASP A 121 -4.36 -13.48 -12.43
N LEU A 122 -3.94 -13.18 -11.21
CA LEU A 122 -2.87 -13.86 -10.48
C LEU A 122 -3.41 -14.97 -9.59
N ALA A 123 -4.46 -14.64 -8.85
CA ALA A 123 -5.04 -15.48 -7.82
C ALA A 123 -6.47 -15.00 -7.53
N SER A 124 -7.20 -15.78 -6.73
CA SER A 124 -8.44 -15.31 -6.13
C SER A 124 -8.52 -15.66 -4.66
N THR A 125 -9.18 -14.78 -3.91
CA THR A 125 -9.52 -14.95 -2.50
C THR A 125 -11.03 -14.75 -2.30
N ASN A 126 -11.54 -15.15 -1.15
CA ASN A 126 -12.95 -14.97 -0.82
C ASN A 126 -13.09 -13.88 0.23
N GLN A 127 -13.93 -12.88 -0.03
CA GLN A 127 -14.14 -11.76 0.87
C GLN A 127 -15.59 -11.30 0.81
N VAL A 128 -16.13 -10.92 1.96
CA VAL A 128 -17.54 -10.51 2.11
C VAL A 128 -17.85 -9.16 1.46
N SER A 129 -16.84 -8.34 1.19
CA SER A 129 -16.95 -7.05 0.50
C SER A 129 -15.71 -6.75 -0.34
N ALA A 130 -15.88 -5.89 -1.35
CA ALA A 130 -14.81 -5.35 -2.17
C ALA A 130 -13.77 -4.53 -1.39
N ASP A 131 -14.17 -3.98 -0.24
CA ASP A 131 -13.30 -3.22 0.67
C ASP A 131 -12.09 -4.04 1.14
N PHE A 132 -12.21 -5.37 1.22
CA PHE A 132 -11.15 -6.26 1.69
C PHE A 132 -10.18 -6.72 0.62
N CYS A 133 -10.56 -6.61 -0.66
CA CYS A 133 -9.71 -7.06 -1.74
C CYS A 133 -8.40 -6.25 -1.85
N CYS A 134 -8.39 -5.02 -1.33
CA CYS A 134 -7.18 -4.22 -1.21
C CYS A 134 -6.12 -4.90 -0.34
N ALA A 135 -6.50 -5.37 0.86
CA ALA A 135 -5.57 -6.00 1.78
C ALA A 135 -5.06 -7.33 1.20
N ASP A 136 -5.94 -8.12 0.59
CA ASP A 136 -5.55 -9.36 -0.10
C ASP A 136 -4.58 -9.09 -1.25
N CYS A 137 -4.80 -8.01 -2.01
CA CYS A 137 -3.91 -7.61 -3.09
C CYS A 137 -2.57 -7.09 -2.55
N ASP A 138 -2.53 -6.24 -1.52
CA ASP A 138 -1.28 -5.76 -0.92
C ASP A 138 -0.43 -6.91 -0.34
N ALA A 139 -1.09 -7.94 0.21
CA ALA A 139 -0.44 -9.15 0.70
C ALA A 139 -0.04 -10.14 -0.42
N THR A 140 -0.60 -9.99 -1.63
CA THR A 140 -0.35 -10.91 -2.75
C THR A 140 0.76 -10.38 -3.63
N VAL A 141 1.80 -11.18 -3.75
CA VAL A 141 2.96 -10.77 -4.51
C VAL A 141 2.65 -10.57 -5.98
N GLY A 142 3.08 -9.43 -6.52
CA GLY A 142 2.81 -9.07 -7.91
C GLY A 142 1.44 -8.46 -8.12
N CYS A 143 0.56 -8.42 -7.11
CA CYS A 143 -0.78 -7.85 -7.27
C CYS A 143 -0.72 -6.32 -7.27
N THR A 144 -1.33 -5.75 -8.31
CA THR A 144 -1.44 -4.31 -8.52
C THR A 144 -2.90 -3.86 -8.59
N ALA A 145 -3.81 -4.78 -8.87
CA ALA A 145 -5.23 -4.51 -9.05
C ALA A 145 -6.09 -5.65 -8.53
N TYR A 146 -7.34 -5.36 -8.23
CA TYR A 146 -8.31 -6.35 -7.81
C TYR A 146 -9.70 -6.00 -8.33
N VAL A 147 -10.51 -7.04 -8.54
CA VAL A 147 -11.93 -6.90 -8.85
C VAL A 147 -12.69 -7.82 -7.93
N TRP A 148 -13.64 -7.28 -7.17
CA TRP A 148 -14.57 -8.07 -6.38
C TRP A 148 -15.84 -8.35 -7.18
N THR A 149 -16.34 -9.58 -7.09
CA THR A 149 -17.67 -9.94 -7.58
C THR A 149 -18.43 -10.75 -6.54
N SER A 150 -19.76 -10.80 -6.63
CA SER A 150 -20.61 -11.60 -5.74
C SER A 150 -20.52 -13.12 -5.97
N LEU A 151 -19.62 -13.58 -6.84
CA LEU A 151 -19.40 -15.01 -7.08
C LEU A 151 -18.97 -15.69 -5.78
N ASN A 152 -19.53 -16.86 -5.48
CA ASN A 152 -19.20 -17.66 -4.29
C ASN A 152 -19.29 -16.87 -2.97
N ASN A 153 -20.33 -16.06 -2.81
CA ASN A 153 -20.54 -15.16 -1.66
C ASN A 153 -19.47 -14.05 -1.52
N GLY A 154 -18.75 -13.74 -2.61
CA GLY A 154 -17.76 -12.68 -2.66
C GLY A 154 -16.37 -13.20 -3.02
N THR A 155 -15.93 -12.93 -4.24
CA THR A 155 -14.61 -13.34 -4.74
C THR A 155 -13.80 -12.11 -5.12
N CYS A 156 -12.61 -11.95 -4.55
CA CYS A 156 -11.60 -11.00 -5.01
C CYS A 156 -10.73 -11.66 -6.07
N TRP A 157 -10.76 -11.13 -7.28
CA TRP A 157 -9.90 -11.51 -8.38
C TRP A 157 -8.67 -10.62 -8.39
N LEU A 158 -7.57 -11.12 -7.84
CA LEU A 158 -6.31 -10.41 -7.67
C LEU A 158 -5.52 -10.43 -8.99
N LYS A 159 -4.99 -9.28 -9.40
CA LYS A 159 -4.46 -9.05 -10.75
C LYS A 159 -3.09 -8.40 -10.72
N HIS A 160 -2.21 -8.80 -11.62
CA HIS A 160 -0.84 -8.26 -11.71
C HIS A 160 -0.70 -6.99 -12.54
N SER A 161 -1.75 -6.59 -13.25
CA SER A 161 -1.76 -5.34 -13.99
C SER A 161 -3.20 -4.87 -14.18
N LEU A 162 -3.36 -3.56 -14.32
CA LEU A 162 -4.64 -2.96 -14.67
C LEU A 162 -4.90 -3.22 -16.15
N GLY A 163 -5.87 -4.08 -16.45
CA GLY A 163 -6.32 -4.34 -17.82
C GLY A 163 -7.15 -3.17 -18.40
N PRO A 164 -7.72 -3.32 -19.61
CA PRO A 164 -8.69 -2.37 -20.12
C PRO A 164 -9.94 -2.33 -19.22
N LYS A 165 -10.41 -1.13 -18.91
CA LYS A 165 -11.62 -0.92 -18.12
C LYS A 165 -12.87 -1.35 -18.89
N THR A 166 -13.72 -2.16 -18.27
CA THR A 166 -15.02 -2.58 -18.83
C THR A 166 -16.15 -2.34 -17.82
N VAL A 167 -17.38 -2.19 -18.34
CA VAL A 167 -18.59 -2.06 -17.50
C VAL A 167 -19.08 -3.46 -17.13
N SER A 168 -19.17 -3.73 -15.83
CA SER A 168 -19.64 -5.00 -15.28
C SER A 168 -20.54 -4.76 -14.08
N PRO A 169 -21.88 -4.76 -14.26
CA PRO A 169 -22.82 -4.49 -13.17
C PRO A 169 -22.62 -5.42 -11.96
N GLY A 170 -22.50 -4.84 -10.77
CA GLY A 170 -22.29 -5.56 -9.51
C GLY A 170 -20.84 -5.95 -9.20
N ALA A 171 -19.88 -5.70 -10.11
CA ALA A 171 -18.46 -5.80 -9.81
C ALA A 171 -17.95 -4.50 -9.18
N SER A 172 -16.95 -4.59 -8.30
CA SER A 172 -16.28 -3.44 -7.71
C SER A 172 -14.78 -3.59 -7.86
N ALA A 173 -14.14 -2.67 -8.55
CA ALA A 173 -12.71 -2.74 -8.84
C ALA A 173 -11.91 -1.73 -8.02
N GLY A 174 -10.65 -2.04 -7.77
CA GLY A 174 -9.70 -1.11 -7.19
C GLY A 174 -8.28 -1.48 -7.56
N SER A 175 -7.34 -0.60 -7.27
CA SER A 175 -5.92 -0.88 -7.44
C SER A 175 -5.14 -0.52 -6.20
N VAL A 176 -4.05 -1.25 -5.99
CA VAL A 176 -3.03 -0.82 -5.05
C VAL A 176 -2.26 0.26 -5.79
N GLN A 177 -2.35 1.50 -5.31
CA GLN A 177 -1.52 2.59 -5.78
C GLN A 177 -0.06 2.12 -5.70
N PRO A 178 0.70 2.19 -6.81
CA PRO A 178 2.14 2.11 -6.69
C PRO A 178 2.51 3.19 -5.68
N GLN A 179 3.20 2.81 -4.61
CA GLN A 179 3.54 3.71 -3.51
C GLN A 179 4.33 4.95 -3.98
N ASN A 180 4.66 5.07 -5.26
CA ASN A 180 5.31 6.22 -5.84
C ASN A 180 5.11 6.30 -7.36
N ASP A 181 4.83 7.52 -7.88
CA ASP A 181 5.05 7.93 -9.29
C ASP A 181 6.54 7.87 -9.71
N LEU A 182 7.39 7.22 -8.91
CA LEU A 182 8.83 7.10 -9.11
C LEU A 182 9.18 5.94 -10.03
N CYS A 183 8.28 4.97 -10.28
CA CYS A 183 8.54 3.81 -11.14
C CYS A 183 7.46 3.62 -12.19
N THR A 184 7.84 2.99 -13.30
CA THR A 184 6.93 2.63 -14.39
C THR A 184 5.97 1.56 -13.90
N PRO A 185 4.85 1.33 -14.59
CA PRO A 185 4.03 0.16 -14.33
C PRO A 185 4.87 -1.12 -14.35
N VAL A 186 4.56 -2.03 -13.44
CA VAL A 186 5.24 -3.34 -13.33
C VAL A 186 4.88 -4.20 -14.55
N GLU A 187 5.91 -4.72 -15.19
CA GLU A 187 5.84 -5.66 -16.30
C GLU A 187 5.92 -7.10 -15.77
N ALA A 188 4.87 -7.89 -15.97
CA ALA A 188 4.85 -9.28 -15.55
C ALA A 188 5.55 -10.21 -16.55
N ASN A 189 6.16 -11.26 -16.03
CA ASN A 189 6.96 -12.25 -16.75
C ASN A 189 8.15 -11.67 -17.52
N VAL A 190 8.74 -10.59 -16.99
CA VAL A 190 9.86 -9.89 -17.61
C VAL A 190 11.04 -9.90 -16.65
N ASP A 191 12.20 -10.26 -17.18
CA ASP A 191 13.50 -10.01 -16.57
C ASP A 191 14.28 -8.98 -17.39
N TYR A 192 15.05 -8.17 -16.69
CA TYR A 192 15.97 -7.18 -17.23
C TYR A 192 17.37 -7.77 -17.11
N VAL A 193 18.06 -8.01 -18.23
CA VAL A 193 19.32 -8.77 -18.22
C VAL A 193 20.50 -7.88 -17.81
N GLY A 194 21.34 -8.39 -16.91
CA GLY A 194 22.60 -7.76 -16.47
C GLY A 194 22.37 -6.53 -15.57
N ASN A 195 23.40 -5.68 -15.43
CA ASN A 195 23.32 -4.40 -14.69
C ASN A 195 22.93 -4.51 -13.20
N ASP A 196 23.10 -5.68 -12.57
CA ASP A 196 22.77 -5.87 -11.16
C ASP A 196 23.71 -5.08 -10.23
N LEU A 197 23.13 -4.31 -9.32
CA LEU A 197 23.84 -3.54 -8.30
C LEU A 197 23.87 -4.29 -6.97
N THR A 198 22.69 -4.69 -6.51
CA THR A 198 22.48 -5.35 -5.22
C THR A 198 21.08 -5.98 -5.19
N SER A 199 20.74 -6.65 -4.10
CA SER A 199 19.40 -7.22 -3.91
C SER A 199 18.85 -6.95 -2.51
N THR A 200 17.54 -6.78 -2.41
CA THR A 200 16.80 -6.69 -1.13
C THR A 200 15.74 -7.77 -1.05
N GLN A 201 15.46 -8.26 0.16
CA GLN A 201 14.37 -9.21 0.38
C GLN A 201 13.06 -8.44 0.59
N ARG A 202 12.07 -8.66 -0.30
CA ARG A 202 10.74 -8.07 -0.20
C ARG A 202 9.67 -9.08 -0.58
N PRO A 203 8.62 -9.22 0.25
CA PRO A 203 7.52 -10.11 -0.08
C PRO A 203 6.79 -9.62 -1.32
N SER A 204 6.72 -8.31 -1.59
CA SER A 204 6.00 -7.76 -2.74
C SER A 204 6.91 -7.01 -3.71
N VAL A 205 6.63 -7.14 -5.02
CA VAL A 205 7.27 -6.32 -6.06
C VAL A 205 7.03 -4.82 -5.85
N ASN A 206 5.89 -4.46 -5.25
CA ASN A 206 5.51 -3.06 -5.02
C ASN A 206 6.49 -2.35 -4.06
N ASP A 207 7.22 -3.10 -3.25
CA ASP A 207 8.23 -2.56 -2.34
C ASP A 207 9.57 -2.26 -3.05
N CYS A 208 9.85 -2.93 -4.18
CA CYS A 208 11.13 -2.80 -4.89
C CYS A 208 11.37 -1.40 -5.44
N CYS A 209 10.31 -0.66 -5.78
CA CYS A 209 10.43 0.72 -6.24
C CYS A 209 11.04 1.63 -5.16
N SER A 210 10.59 1.50 -3.90
CA SER A 210 11.15 2.29 -2.80
C SER A 210 12.58 1.89 -2.48
N ASP A 211 12.91 0.60 -2.58
CA ASP A 211 14.27 0.11 -2.38
C ASP A 211 15.20 0.65 -3.48
N CYS A 212 14.73 0.66 -4.73
CA CYS A 212 15.47 1.23 -5.85
C CYS A 212 15.68 2.74 -5.67
N ASP A 213 14.65 3.51 -5.29
CA ASP A 213 14.77 4.96 -5.02
C ASP A 213 15.82 5.29 -3.94
N LYS A 214 15.93 4.43 -2.92
CA LYS A 214 16.92 4.59 -1.84
C LYS A 214 18.31 4.07 -2.20
N THR A 215 18.43 3.29 -3.28
CA THR A 215 19.69 2.67 -3.69
C THR A 215 20.38 3.55 -4.72
N VAL A 216 21.48 4.18 -4.30
CA VAL A 216 22.35 4.94 -5.20
C VAL A 216 22.76 4.06 -6.37
N GLY A 217 22.54 4.53 -7.61
CA GLY A 217 22.80 3.72 -8.79
C GLY A 217 21.55 3.19 -9.46
N CYS A 218 20.48 2.92 -8.70
CA CYS A 218 19.37 2.11 -9.18
C CYS A 218 18.44 2.88 -10.11
N ASN A 219 18.25 2.33 -11.31
CA ASN A 219 17.37 2.88 -12.35
C ASN A 219 16.31 1.87 -12.80
N ALA A 220 16.44 0.61 -12.42
CA ALA A 220 15.45 -0.43 -12.67
C ALA A 220 15.53 -1.52 -11.61
N TYR A 221 14.48 -2.33 -11.50
CA TYR A 221 14.49 -3.52 -10.66
C TYR A 221 13.77 -4.67 -11.34
N VAL A 222 14.13 -5.89 -10.93
CA VAL A 222 13.37 -7.11 -11.21
C VAL A 222 13.06 -7.76 -9.88
N TRP A 223 11.81 -8.09 -9.63
CA TRP A 223 11.40 -8.91 -8.50
C TRP A 223 11.19 -10.36 -8.96
N THR A 224 11.65 -11.32 -8.16
CA THR A 224 11.35 -12.74 -8.36
C THR A 224 10.96 -13.39 -7.03
N ASN A 225 10.28 -14.54 -7.08
CA ASN A 225 9.90 -15.30 -5.88
C ASN A 225 11.09 -16.01 -5.19
N TYR A 226 12.32 -15.67 -5.54
CA TYR A 226 13.51 -16.23 -4.91
C TYR A 226 13.51 -15.91 -3.41
N ASN A 227 13.73 -16.94 -2.57
CA ASN A 227 13.69 -16.86 -1.10
C ASN A 227 12.40 -16.28 -0.50
N GLY A 228 11.27 -16.38 -1.18
CA GLY A 228 10.01 -15.75 -0.74
C GLY A 228 9.89 -14.28 -1.12
N GLY A 229 10.75 -13.81 -2.04
CA GLY A 229 10.63 -12.53 -2.73
C GLY A 229 11.89 -11.68 -2.67
N THR A 230 12.57 -11.53 -3.80
CA THR A 230 13.82 -10.77 -3.91
C THR A 230 13.69 -9.68 -4.97
N CYS A 231 14.01 -8.43 -4.60
CA CYS A 231 14.23 -7.33 -5.54
C CYS A 231 15.69 -7.33 -5.98
N TRP A 232 15.95 -7.60 -7.24
CA TRP A 232 17.24 -7.41 -7.91
C TRP A 232 17.28 -5.96 -8.41
N LEU A 233 18.07 -5.12 -7.75
CA LEU A 233 18.19 -3.69 -8.03
C LEU A 233 19.28 -3.45 -9.07
N LYS A 234 19.00 -2.64 -10.09
CA LYS A 234 19.78 -2.61 -11.34
C LYS A 234 20.15 -1.18 -11.73
N SER A 235 21.36 -1.00 -12.25
CA SER A 235 21.87 0.31 -12.66
C SER A 235 21.26 0.82 -13.96
N SER A 236 20.66 -0.06 -14.76
CA SER A 236 19.89 0.28 -15.95
C SER A 236 18.89 -0.83 -16.26
N GLN A 237 17.92 -0.55 -17.12
CA GLN A 237 16.91 -1.52 -17.53
C GLN A 237 17.49 -2.68 -18.36
N GLY A 238 18.54 -2.44 -19.15
CA GLY A 238 19.06 -3.44 -20.07
C GLY A 238 18.02 -4.00 -21.06
N ASP A 239 18.32 -5.16 -21.61
CA ASP A 239 17.43 -5.90 -22.51
C ASP A 239 16.35 -6.65 -21.73
N LYS A 240 15.14 -6.71 -22.32
CA LYS A 240 14.02 -7.46 -21.76
C LYS A 240 14.03 -8.89 -22.28
N VAL A 241 13.89 -9.86 -21.37
CA VAL A 241 13.66 -11.27 -21.71
C VAL A 241 12.46 -11.81 -20.96
N TYR A 242 11.77 -12.79 -21.56
CA TYR A 242 10.64 -13.45 -20.92
C TYR A 242 11.13 -14.42 -19.84
N VAL A 243 10.70 -14.20 -18.60
CA VAL A 243 10.94 -15.11 -17.47
C VAL A 243 9.66 -15.23 -16.67
N ALA A 244 9.04 -16.41 -16.71
CA ALA A 244 7.78 -16.66 -16.00
C ALA A 244 7.93 -16.38 -14.50
N GLY A 245 7.04 -15.55 -13.94
CA GLY A 245 7.03 -15.18 -12.53
C GLY A 245 8.04 -14.10 -12.10
N ALA A 246 8.78 -13.51 -13.05
CA ALA A 246 9.56 -12.30 -12.80
C ALA A 246 8.69 -11.06 -13.04
N PHE A 247 8.93 -10.00 -12.27
CA PHE A 247 8.18 -8.74 -12.36
C PHE A 247 9.16 -7.57 -12.38
N ALA A 248 9.18 -6.81 -13.46
CA ALA A 248 10.19 -5.78 -13.66
C ALA A 248 9.58 -4.39 -13.77
N ALA A 249 10.29 -3.36 -13.30
CA ALA A 249 9.94 -1.99 -13.60
C ALA A 249 11.18 -1.09 -13.58
N SER A 250 11.07 0.07 -14.23
CA SER A 250 12.11 1.09 -14.29
C SER A 250 11.71 2.31 -13.48
N MET A 251 12.67 3.11 -13.04
CA MET A 251 12.38 4.40 -12.41
C MET A 251 11.79 5.37 -13.47
N VAL A 252 10.66 6.02 -13.19
CA VAL A 252 10.00 7.05 -14.02
C VAL A 252 10.75 8.37 -14.00
N ARG A 253 11.62 8.62 -13.01
CA ARG A 253 12.37 9.86 -12.99
C ARG A 253 13.56 9.82 -13.94
N GLN A 254 13.44 10.67 -14.97
CA GLN A 254 14.56 11.32 -15.64
C GLN A 254 15.48 11.94 -14.59
N ARG A 255 16.51 11.22 -14.17
CA ARG A 255 17.62 11.84 -13.46
C ARG A 255 18.83 12.07 -14.38
N CYS A 256 18.89 11.35 -15.50
CA CYS A 256 19.75 11.67 -16.65
C CYS A 256 19.04 11.37 -17.97
N ASN A 257 19.40 12.14 -18.99
CA ASN A 257 18.96 11.89 -20.37
C ASN A 257 19.68 10.67 -20.96
N ALA A 258 19.15 10.16 -22.08
CA ALA A 258 19.83 9.16 -22.88
C ALA A 258 21.27 9.60 -23.22
N PHE A 259 22.20 8.65 -23.26
CA PHE A 259 23.60 8.96 -23.57
C PHE A 259 23.75 9.41 -25.02
N GLU A 260 24.66 10.35 -25.22
CA GLU A 260 25.13 10.73 -26.55
C GLU A 260 26.43 9.99 -26.82
N ASP A 261 26.36 8.93 -27.63
CA ASP A 261 27.54 8.13 -27.97
C ASP A 261 28.57 8.95 -28.74
N SER A 262 29.84 8.71 -28.40
CA SER A 262 30.99 9.36 -29.02
C SER A 262 30.91 10.89 -28.99
N VAL A 263 30.38 11.48 -27.92
CA VAL A 263 30.33 12.93 -27.71
C VAL A 263 31.15 13.31 -26.48
N ASP A 264 32.02 14.32 -26.65
CA ASP A 264 32.70 15.00 -25.55
C ASP A 264 32.24 16.45 -25.44
N TYR A 265 32.06 16.90 -24.20
CA TYR A 265 31.77 18.28 -23.83
C TYR A 265 33.03 18.87 -23.22
N VAL A 266 33.83 19.56 -24.01
CA VAL A 266 35.21 19.90 -23.62
C VAL A 266 35.24 20.94 -22.49
N GLY A 267 36.05 20.66 -21.46
CA GLY A 267 36.30 21.57 -20.34
C GLY A 267 35.23 21.58 -19.25
N HIS A 268 35.33 22.59 -18.37
CA HIS A 268 34.42 22.83 -17.23
C HIS A 268 34.27 21.65 -16.26
N ASP A 269 35.34 20.88 -16.10
CA ASP A 269 35.39 19.75 -15.17
C ASP A 269 35.39 20.23 -13.71
N LEU A 270 34.51 19.67 -12.90
CA LEU A 270 34.46 19.85 -11.45
C LEU A 270 35.45 18.89 -10.77
N THR A 271 35.27 17.61 -11.07
CA THR A 271 36.05 16.48 -10.55
C THR A 271 35.74 15.26 -11.41
N SER A 272 36.39 14.14 -11.11
CA SER A 272 36.09 12.85 -11.71
C SER A 272 36.04 11.72 -10.70
N THR A 273 35.38 10.63 -11.09
CA THR A 273 35.47 9.32 -10.43
C THR A 273 35.83 8.26 -11.44
N SER A 274 36.26 7.10 -10.94
CA SER A 274 36.38 5.90 -11.78
C SER A 274 35.08 5.12 -11.71
N GLN A 275 34.53 4.80 -12.89
CA GLN A 275 33.35 3.96 -13.03
C GLN A 275 33.52 3.03 -14.23
N MET A 276 33.14 1.77 -14.05
CA MET A 276 33.24 0.74 -15.09
C MET A 276 32.32 0.99 -16.30
N ASP A 277 31.27 1.79 -16.13
CA ASP A 277 30.26 2.02 -17.17
C ASP A 277 29.69 3.45 -17.09
N ALA A 278 29.34 4.03 -18.25
CA ALA A 278 28.80 5.37 -18.36
C ALA A 278 27.46 5.55 -17.61
N SER A 279 26.67 4.48 -17.44
CA SER A 279 25.42 4.48 -16.69
C SER A 279 25.59 4.84 -15.22
N LEU A 280 26.77 4.57 -14.65
CA LEU A 280 27.08 4.86 -13.25
C LEU A 280 27.40 6.34 -13.02
N CYS A 281 27.91 7.05 -14.03
CA CYS A 281 28.30 8.46 -13.92
C CYS A 281 27.12 9.40 -13.64
N CYS A 282 25.92 9.01 -14.07
CA CYS A 282 24.71 9.79 -13.87
C CYS A 282 24.45 10.07 -12.39
N ASN A 283 24.55 9.04 -11.57
CA ASN A 283 24.27 9.14 -10.15
C ASN A 283 25.36 9.90 -9.42
N ASP A 284 26.61 9.69 -9.81
CA ASP A 284 27.70 10.46 -9.23
C ASP A 284 27.58 11.96 -9.52
N CYS A 285 27.19 12.32 -10.75
CA CYS A 285 26.95 13.71 -11.11
C CYS A 285 25.82 14.31 -10.27
N GLN A 286 24.68 13.62 -10.14
CA GLN A 286 23.58 14.12 -9.30
C GLN A 286 23.97 14.33 -7.83
N ASN A 287 24.84 13.48 -7.30
CA ASN A 287 25.35 13.56 -5.93
C ASN A 287 26.51 14.56 -5.78
N THR A 288 26.97 15.16 -6.87
CA THR A 288 28.06 16.15 -6.88
C THR A 288 27.45 17.56 -6.95
N PRO A 289 27.54 18.37 -5.88
CA PRO A 289 27.03 19.73 -5.88
C PRO A 289 27.56 20.54 -7.06
N GLY A 290 26.65 21.08 -7.87
CA GLY A 290 26.98 21.90 -9.03
C GLY A 290 27.22 21.14 -10.33
N CYS A 291 27.23 19.80 -10.32
CA CYS A 291 27.28 19.03 -11.57
C CYS A 291 25.99 19.19 -12.35
N LYS A 292 26.12 19.40 -13.66
CA LYS A 292 24.99 19.56 -14.60
C LYS A 292 24.99 18.51 -15.72
N LEU A 293 26.15 17.96 -16.04
CA LEU A 293 26.31 16.83 -16.95
C LEU A 293 27.61 16.09 -16.63
N PHE A 294 27.81 14.96 -17.28
CA PHE A 294 29.07 14.23 -17.24
C PHE A 294 29.49 13.78 -18.64
N VAL A 295 30.77 13.45 -18.80
CA VAL A 295 31.29 12.70 -19.94
C VAL A 295 31.98 11.47 -19.37
N TRP A 296 31.68 10.29 -19.90
CA TRP A 296 32.41 9.08 -19.55
C TRP A 296 33.44 8.76 -20.64
N THR A 297 34.64 8.36 -20.25
CA THR A 297 35.68 7.91 -21.18
C THR A 297 36.33 6.61 -20.69
N ASN A 298 36.92 5.84 -21.62
CA ASN A 298 37.71 4.64 -21.32
C ASN A 298 39.05 4.92 -20.62
N PHE A 299 39.32 6.17 -20.22
CA PHE A 299 40.54 6.53 -19.51
C PHE A 299 40.64 5.75 -18.18
N ASN A 300 41.80 5.16 -17.91
CA ASN A 300 42.09 4.36 -16.71
C ASN A 300 41.06 3.25 -16.39
N GLY A 301 40.48 2.62 -17.42
CA GLY A 301 39.48 1.55 -17.23
C GLY A 301 38.06 2.07 -16.99
N GLY A 302 37.84 3.37 -17.19
CA GLY A 302 36.53 4.01 -17.08
C GLY A 302 36.58 5.20 -16.11
N THR A 303 36.33 6.40 -16.61
CA THR A 303 36.36 7.65 -15.84
C THR A 303 35.14 8.51 -16.17
N CYS A 304 34.43 8.97 -15.14
CA CYS A 304 33.36 9.96 -15.24
C CYS A 304 33.91 11.36 -14.99
N TRP A 305 33.81 12.26 -15.97
CA TRP A 305 34.20 13.65 -15.86
C TRP A 305 32.95 14.51 -15.62
N TYR A 306 32.80 15.06 -14.42
CA TYR A 306 31.64 15.88 -14.05
C TYR A 306 31.83 17.31 -14.47
N LYS A 307 30.78 17.92 -15.02
CA LYS A 307 30.86 19.28 -15.56
C LYS A 307 29.74 20.13 -15.02
N TYR A 308 30.08 21.36 -14.63
CA TYR A 308 29.10 22.33 -14.11
C TYR A 308 28.46 23.20 -15.19
N PHE A 309 28.88 23.04 -16.44
CA PHE A 309 28.39 23.83 -17.57
C PHE A 309 28.50 23.05 -18.89
N ARG A 310 27.48 23.13 -19.75
CA ARG A 310 27.48 22.53 -21.09
C ARG A 310 28.01 23.55 -22.10
N LEU A 311 29.20 23.33 -22.64
CA LEU A 311 29.80 24.14 -23.71
C LEU A 311 30.12 23.26 -24.94
N GLU A 312 31.07 23.69 -25.80
CA GLU A 312 31.36 23.10 -27.12
C GLU A 312 31.23 21.57 -27.17
N ARG A 313 30.25 21.10 -27.95
CA ARG A 313 30.01 19.69 -28.25
C ARG A 313 30.99 19.24 -29.32
N ARG A 314 31.83 18.25 -29.01
CA ARG A 314 32.75 17.63 -29.95
C ARG A 314 32.29 16.20 -30.26
N GLN A 315 31.98 15.94 -31.52
CA GLN A 315 31.76 14.57 -31.99
C GLN A 315 33.13 13.89 -32.13
N LEU A 316 33.27 12.72 -31.50
CA LEU A 316 34.41 11.83 -31.63
C LEU A 316 34.07 10.77 -32.70
N HIS A 317 35.08 10.42 -33.49
CA HIS A 317 35.01 9.39 -34.53
C HIS A 317 35.79 8.16 -34.10
#